data_AF-A0A969S8N4-F1
#
_entry.id   AF-A0A969S8N4-F1
#
_cell.length_a   1.000
_cell.length_b   1.000
_cell.length_c   1.000
_cell.angle_alpha   90.00
_cell.angle_beta   90.00
_cell.angle_gamma   90.00
#
_symmetry.space_group_name_H-M   'P 1'
#
loop_
_entity.id
_entity.type
_entity.pdbx_description
1 polymer ?
#
loop_
_entity_poly.entity_id
_entity_poly.type
_entity_poly.pdbx_seq_one_letter_code
_entity_poly.pdbx_strand_id
1 'polypeptide(L)'
;MQATTLILEDVSGLQVSSTGNGNAGNLKVVADTIKLDNSEFNAAVSQDGQDKGEVTLVAYDPTKTGVQRSSPTPASCAAVRS
;
A
#
# COMPACT_ATOMS: atom_id res chain seq x y z
N MET A 1 11.58 -4.11 -20.07
CA MET A 1 10.95 -3.25 -19.05
C MET A 1 11.98 -3.04 -17.95
N GLN A 2 12.27 -1.80 -17.57
CA GLN A 2 13.20 -1.51 -16.48
C GLN A 2 12.42 -1.65 -15.16
N ALA A 3 12.92 -2.45 -14.23
CA ALA A 3 12.30 -2.58 -12.92
C ALA A 3 12.50 -1.28 -12.12
N THR A 4 11.43 -0.71 -11.58
CA THR A 4 11.49 0.47 -10.71
C THR A 4 11.46 0.02 -9.26
N THR A 5 12.51 0.31 -8.49
CA THR A 5 12.59 -0.06 -7.07
C THR A 5 12.65 1.19 -6.21
N LEU A 6 11.80 1.27 -5.17
CA LEU A 6 11.96 2.22 -4.07
C LEU A 6 12.54 1.49 -2.85
N ILE A 7 13.61 2.06 -2.29
CA ILE A 7 14.25 1.56 -1.07
C ILE A 7 14.28 2.69 -0.06
N LEU A 8 13.69 2.46 1.10
CA LEU A 8 13.83 3.27 2.31
C LEU A 8 14.45 2.37 3.38
N GLU A 9 15.60 2.78 3.90
CA GLU A 9 16.40 2.05 4.90
C GLU A 9 16.76 2.98 6.07
N ASP A 10 17.16 2.39 7.18
CA ASP A 10 17.44 3.09 8.44
C ASP A 10 16.27 4.00 8.86
N VAL A 11 16.54 5.18 9.44
CA VAL A 11 15.51 6.14 9.89
C VAL A 11 15.15 7.10 8.75
N SER A 12 14.78 6.55 7.59
CA SER A 12 14.34 7.35 6.44
C SER A 12 12.82 7.48 6.39
N GLY A 13 12.34 8.59 5.83
CA GLY A 13 10.90 8.78 5.66
C GLY A 13 10.53 9.73 4.55
N LEU A 14 9.30 9.55 4.05
CA LEU A 14 8.66 10.47 3.13
C LEU A 14 7.57 11.23 3.87
N GLN A 15 7.70 12.55 3.89
CA GLN A 15 6.77 13.44 4.57
C GLN A 15 6.07 14.37 3.58
N VAL A 16 4.75 14.43 3.69
CA VAL A 16 3.93 15.47 3.08
C VAL A 16 3.37 16.32 4.22
N SER A 17 3.73 17.61 4.24
CA SER A 17 3.30 18.56 5.26
C SER A 17 2.62 19.77 4.63
N SER A 18 1.44 20.14 5.12
CA SER A 18 0.77 21.40 4.82
C SER A 18 0.51 22.17 6.11
N THR A 19 0.78 23.48 6.10
CA THR A 19 0.61 24.36 7.27
C THR A 19 -0.57 25.33 7.19
N GLY A 20 -1.39 25.23 6.13
CA GLY A 20 -2.59 26.05 5.97
C GLY A 20 -3.89 25.28 6.25
N ASN A 21 -5.01 26.01 6.32
CA ASN A 21 -6.37 25.46 6.53
C ASN A 21 -6.90 24.64 5.34
N GLY A 22 -6.02 24.21 4.43
CA GLY A 22 -6.35 23.44 3.25
C GLY A 22 -6.22 21.94 3.50
N ASN A 23 -6.69 21.16 2.53
CA ASN A 23 -6.60 19.71 2.58
C ASN A 23 -5.15 19.23 2.61
N ALA A 24 -4.96 18.08 3.24
CA ALA A 24 -3.68 17.40 3.21
C ALA A 24 -3.27 17.02 1.78
N GLY A 25 -1.97 17.11 1.52
CA GLY A 25 -1.41 16.51 0.31
C GLY A 25 -1.40 14.99 0.39
N ASN A 26 -1.56 14.34 -0.76
CA ASN A 26 -1.53 12.88 -0.86
C ASN A 26 -0.15 12.40 -1.33
N LEU A 27 0.31 11.28 -0.78
CA LEU A 27 1.55 10.62 -1.21
C LEU A 27 1.21 9.34 -1.97
N LYS A 28 1.51 9.32 -3.27
CA LYS A 28 1.35 8.13 -4.12
C LYS A 28 2.70 7.64 -4.59
N VAL A 29 3.04 6.42 -4.19
CA VAL A 29 4.25 5.72 -4.65
C VAL A 29 3.85 4.56 -5.55
N VAL A 30 4.40 4.54 -6.77
CA VAL A 30 4.25 3.43 -7.72
C VAL A 30 5.63 2.91 -8.09
N ALA A 31 5.90 1.66 -7.72
CA ALA A 31 7.15 0.98 -8.03
C ALA A 31 6.87 -0.51 -8.25
N ASP A 32 7.79 -1.22 -8.89
CA ASP A 32 7.67 -2.67 -9.04
C ASP A 32 8.02 -3.38 -7.73
N THR A 33 8.96 -2.83 -6.97
CA THR A 33 9.34 -3.31 -5.64
C THR A 33 9.48 -2.13 -4.69
N ILE A 34 8.93 -2.29 -3.49
CA ILE A 34 9.05 -1.34 -2.39
C ILE A 34 9.65 -2.10 -1.21
N LYS A 35 10.87 -1.74 -0.82
CA LYS A 35 11.52 -2.24 0.40
C LYS A 35 11.49 -1.16 1.47
N LEU A 36 10.97 -1.51 2.63
CA LEU A 36 10.90 -0.65 3.81
C LEU A 36 11.65 -1.34 4.94
N ASP A 37 12.69 -0.71 5.45
CA ASP A 37 13.43 -1.15 6.62
C ASP A 37 13.57 0.02 7.59
N ASN A 38 12.95 -0.10 8.76
CA ASN A 38 12.91 0.94 9.81
C ASN A 38 12.40 2.34 9.35
N SER A 39 11.57 2.40 8.31
CA SER A 39 11.18 3.65 7.63
C SER A 39 9.77 4.18 7.97
N GLU A 40 9.50 5.48 7.76
CA GLU A 40 8.20 6.13 8.02
C GLU A 40 7.58 6.79 6.77
N PHE A 41 6.25 6.72 6.65
CA PHE A 41 5.47 7.57 5.75
C PHE A 41 4.50 8.43 6.56
N ASN A 42 4.59 9.74 6.37
CA ASN A 42 3.79 10.69 7.14
C ASN A 42 3.12 11.71 6.22
N ALA A 43 1.79 11.68 6.17
CA ALA A 43 0.99 12.72 5.53
C ALA A 43 0.24 13.47 6.64
N ALA A 44 0.65 14.72 6.90
CA ALA A 44 0.13 15.53 7.99
C ALA A 44 -0.28 16.94 7.54
N VAL A 45 -1.33 17.45 8.18
CA VAL A 45 -1.80 18.85 8.07
C VAL A 45 -1.78 19.45 9.44
N SER A 46 -1.21 20.65 9.56
CA SER A 46 -1.01 21.28 10.87
C SER A 46 -2.14 22.20 11.33
N GLN A 47 -3.14 22.52 10.50
CA GLN A 47 -4.25 23.43 10.87
C GLN A 47 -5.53 23.11 10.13
N ASP A 48 -6.66 23.03 10.84
CA ASP A 48 -8.09 23.05 10.40
C ASP A 48 -8.51 22.28 9.14
N GLY A 49 -7.63 21.45 8.58
CA GLY A 49 -7.86 20.69 7.37
C GLY A 49 -8.99 19.69 7.60
N GLN A 50 -10.07 19.83 6.84
CA GLN A 50 -11.21 18.92 6.90
C GLN A 50 -10.83 17.53 6.38
N ASP A 51 -9.96 17.47 5.37
CA ASP A 51 -9.48 16.23 4.77
C ASP A 51 -8.06 15.89 5.24
N LYS A 52 -7.94 14.69 5.84
CA LYS A 52 -6.66 14.07 6.21
C LYS A 52 -5.95 13.56 4.96
N GLY A 53 -4.62 13.50 5.01
CA GLY A 53 -3.80 13.07 3.88
C GLY A 53 -3.88 11.58 3.69
N GLU A 54 -3.95 11.15 2.43
CA GLU A 54 -3.88 9.74 2.08
C GLU A 54 -2.46 9.37 1.65
N VAL A 55 -2.00 8.23 2.15
CA VAL A 55 -0.76 7.59 1.69
C VAL A 55 -1.13 6.28 1.01
N THR A 56 -0.85 6.17 -0.29
CA THR A 56 -1.10 4.96 -1.08
C THR A 56 0.21 4.43 -1.66
N LEU A 57 0.57 3.20 -1.30
CA LEU A 57 1.70 2.48 -1.87
C LEU A 57 1.18 1.39 -2.80
N VAL A 58 1.59 1.45 -4.07
CA VAL A 58 1.22 0.46 -5.07
C VAL A 58 2.50 -0.20 -5.58
N ALA A 59 2.74 -1.42 -5.13
CA ALA A 59 3.75 -2.30 -5.68
C ALA A 59 3.15 -3.10 -6.84
N TYR A 60 3.71 -2.97 -8.04
CA TYR A 60 3.27 -3.74 -9.21
C TYR A 60 4.25 -4.88 -9.48
N ASP A 61 3.81 -6.12 -9.36
CA ASP A 61 4.60 -7.26 -9.81
C ASP A 61 4.17 -7.66 -11.23
N PRO A 62 4.90 -7.27 -12.30
CA PRO A 62 4.56 -7.62 -13.68
C PRO A 62 4.59 -9.13 -13.94
N THR A 63 5.16 -9.92 -13.01
CA THR A 63 5.26 -11.38 -13.12
C THR A 63 4.11 -12.10 -12.42
N LYS A 64 3.37 -11.43 -11.54
CA LYS A 64 2.16 -11.96 -10.87
C LYS A 64 0.88 -11.60 -11.64
N THR A 65 0.80 -12.01 -12.91
CA THR A 65 -0.42 -11.93 -13.72
C THR A 65 -1.27 -13.21 -13.65
N GLY A 66 -0.91 -14.15 -12.77
CA GLY A 66 -1.62 -15.42 -12.61
C GLY A 66 -2.94 -15.27 -11.85
N VAL A 67 -4.00 -15.92 -12.35
CA VAL A 67 -5.28 -16.09 -11.67
C VAL A 67 -5.06 -16.55 -10.22
N GLN A 68 -5.35 -15.66 -9.27
CA GLN A 68 -5.43 -16.01 -7.86
C GLN A 68 -6.68 -16.90 -7.69
N ARG A 69 -6.53 -18.20 -7.94
CA ARG A 69 -7.53 -19.19 -7.52
C ARG A 69 -7.55 -19.17 -6.00
N SER A 70 -8.52 -18.46 -5.43
CA SER A 70 -8.95 -18.67 -4.05
C SER A 70 -9.22 -20.17 -3.89
N SER A 71 -8.50 -20.83 -2.99
CA SER A 71 -8.67 -22.25 -2.69
C SER A 71 -10.16 -22.55 -2.50
N PRO A 72 -10.76 -23.47 -3.27
CA PRO A 72 -12.06 -24.00 -2.91
C PRO A 72 -11.91 -24.65 -1.54
N THR A 73 -12.73 -24.25 -0.60
CA THR A 73 -12.86 -24.92 0.71
C THR A 73 -13.04 -26.42 0.48
N PRO A 74 -12.27 -27.30 1.15
CA PRO A 74 -12.43 -28.74 0.99
C PRO A 74 -13.81 -29.19 1.49
N ALA A 75 -14.35 -30.19 0.78
CA ALA A 75 -15.74 -30.63 0.73
C ALA A 75 -16.45 -30.97 2.05
N SER A 76 -17.77 -30.88 2.02
CA SER A 76 -18.66 -31.68 2.87
C SER A 76 -19.74 -32.34 1.99
N CYS A 77 -19.36 -33.39 1.24
CA CYS A 77 -20.32 -34.41 0.86
C CYS A 77 -20.55 -35.29 2.09
N ALA A 78 -21.60 -35.00 2.85
CA ALA A 78 -22.07 -35.86 3.93
C ALA A 78 -23.59 -36.01 3.82
N ALA A 79 -24.01 -37.12 3.20
CA ALA A 79 -25.20 -37.87 3.58
C ALA A 79 -25.29 -39.15 2.74
N VAL A 80 -24.54 -40.18 3.16
CA VAL A 80 -24.98 -41.56 2.95
C VAL A 80 -25.96 -41.89 4.07
N ARG A 81 -27.16 -42.36 3.71
CA ARG A 81 -28.18 -43.06 4.52
C ARG A 81 -29.43 -43.16 3.64
N SER A 82 -30.16 -44.26 3.54
CA SER A 82 -30.03 -45.68 3.90
C SER A 82 -31.21 -46.35 3.21
#